data_AF-A0A9W9PGM2-F1
#
_entry.id   AF-A0A9W9PGM2-F1
#
_cell.length_a   1.000
_cell.length_b   1.000
_cell.length_c   1.000
_cell.angle_alpha   90.00
_cell.angle_beta   90.00
_cell.angle_gamma   90.00
#
_symmetry.space_group_name_H-M   'P 1'
#
loop_
_entity.id
_entity.type
_entity.pdbx_description
1 polymer ?
#
loop_
_entity_poly.entity_id
_entity_poly.type
_entity_poly.pdbx_seq_one_letter_code
_entity_poly.pdbx_strand_id
1 'polypeptide(L)'
;MVFIEAPDQIQERLEGKVPEDHFQACEASGMEYKGNAAGNTKDYLDLTGQNKQVAWLPAGFTAKGIVALVFSCVSAFLGMAFISVYGASGIPAKIRRR
;
A
#
# COMPACT_ATOMS: atom_id res chain seq x y z
N MET A 1 4.17 7.91 10.49
CA MET A 1 4.07 9.24 11.10
C MET A 1 2.70 9.75 10.72
N VAL A 2 1.93 10.26 11.68
CA VAL A 2 0.67 10.94 11.40
C VAL A 2 0.97 12.44 11.40
N PHE A 3 0.55 13.14 10.35
CA PHE A 3 0.73 14.58 10.24
C PHE A 3 -0.62 15.25 10.48
N ILE A 4 -0.65 16.21 11.41
CA ILE A 4 -1.84 17.01 11.71
C ILE A 4 -1.54 18.44 11.28
N GLU A 5 -2.13 18.85 10.17
CA GLU A 5 -1.95 20.19 9.59
C GLU A 5 -2.99 21.17 10.16
N ALA A 6 -2.55 22.36 10.59
CA ALA A 6 -3.41 23.47 11.03
C ALA A 6 -4.55 23.05 12.01
N PRO A 7 -4.22 22.54 13.21
CA PRO A 7 -5.20 21.97 14.14
C PRO A 7 -6.30 22.95 14.57
N ASP A 8 -5.99 24.24 14.66
CA ASP A 8 -6.97 25.27 15.06
C ASP A 8 -8.06 25.45 14.00
N GLN A 9 -7.66 25.47 12.71
CA GLN A 9 -8.60 25.58 11.60
C GLN A 9 -9.50 24.35 11.46
N ILE A 10 -8.99 23.16 11.83
CA ILE A 10 -9.79 21.93 11.87
C ILE A 10 -10.90 22.07 12.92
N GLN A 11 -10.57 22.55 14.11
CA GLN A 11 -11.54 22.73 15.20
C GLN A 11 -12.63 23.74 14.81
N GLU A 12 -12.25 24.93 14.34
CA GLU A 12 -13.21 25.97 13.92
C GLU A 12 -14.20 25.47 12.84
N ARG A 13 -13.73 24.60 11.94
CA ARG A 13 -14.54 24.10 10.84
C ARG A 13 -15.43 22.94 11.25
N LEU A 14 -15.00 22.09 12.18
CA LEU A 14 -15.66 20.82 12.50
C LEU A 14 -16.38 20.81 13.86
N GLU A 15 -16.13 21.78 14.75
CA GLU A 15 -16.81 21.87 16.04
C GLU A 15 -18.34 21.89 15.86
N GLY A 16 -19.02 20.91 16.46
CA GLY A 16 -20.46 20.74 16.35
C GLY A 16 -20.99 20.34 14.96
N LYS A 17 -20.11 20.08 13.98
CA LYS A 17 -20.49 19.71 12.60
C LYS A 17 -20.19 18.25 12.24
N VAL A 18 -19.53 17.51 13.12
CA VAL A 18 -19.36 16.07 12.96
C VAL A 18 -20.73 15.39 13.08
N PRO A 19 -21.19 14.66 12.04
CA PRO A 19 -22.48 13.98 12.10
C PRO A 19 -22.53 12.92 13.20
N GLU A 20 -23.69 12.76 13.84
CA GLU A 20 -23.87 11.81 14.93
C GLU A 20 -23.55 10.36 14.55
N ASP A 21 -23.89 9.96 13.32
CA ASP A 21 -23.59 8.63 12.78
C ASP A 21 -22.09 8.30 12.79
N HIS A 22 -21.23 9.32 12.70
CA HIS A 22 -19.78 9.12 12.81
C HIS A 22 -19.36 8.68 14.21
N PHE A 23 -19.96 9.25 15.26
CA PHE A 23 -19.70 8.84 16.64
C PHE A 23 -20.25 7.44 16.91
N GLN A 24 -21.44 7.13 16.38
CA GLN A 24 -22.04 5.80 16.49
C GLN A 24 -21.16 4.71 15.84
N ALA A 25 -20.55 5.01 14.70
CA ALA A 25 -19.61 4.08 14.05
C ALA A 25 -18.34 3.85 14.91
N CYS A 26 -17.83 4.89 15.56
CA CYS A 26 -16.71 4.76 16.50
C CYS A 26 -17.09 3.90 17.71
N GLU A 27 -18.25 4.14 18.32
CA GLU A 27 -18.75 3.35 19.45
C GLU A 27 -18.98 1.88 19.07
N ALA A 28 -19.60 1.63 17.92
CA ALA A 28 -19.86 0.28 17.40
C ALA A 28 -18.56 -0.52 17.12
N SER A 29 -17.46 0.16 16.83
CA SER A 29 -16.14 -0.44 16.62
C SER A 29 -15.29 -0.52 17.90
N GLY A 30 -15.83 -0.06 19.04
CA GLY A 30 -15.09 0.00 20.30
C GLY A 30 -13.93 1.02 20.27
N MET A 31 -14.02 2.02 19.39
CA MET A 31 -13.03 3.09 19.29
C MET A 31 -13.46 4.30 20.13
N GLU A 32 -12.60 4.68 21.08
CA GLU A 32 -12.77 5.89 21.87
C GLU A 32 -12.58 7.14 20.99
N TYR A 33 -13.58 8.01 20.92
CA TYR A 33 -13.52 9.27 20.16
C TYR A 33 -13.26 10.50 21.04
N LYS A 34 -13.17 10.32 22.36
CA LYS A 34 -12.83 11.37 23.33
C LYS A 34 -11.46 11.09 23.94
N GLY A 35 -10.71 12.15 24.22
CA GLY A 35 -9.38 12.03 24.83
C GLY A 35 -8.25 12.03 23.80
N ASN A 36 -7.07 11.61 24.23
CA ASN A 36 -5.89 11.47 23.38
C ASN A 36 -5.88 10.14 22.58
N ALA A 37 -4.76 9.82 21.91
CA ALA A 37 -4.62 8.61 21.09
C ALA A 37 -4.76 7.27 21.85
N ALA A 38 -4.82 7.30 23.18
CA ALA A 38 -5.10 6.16 24.05
C ALA A 38 -6.48 6.23 24.73
N GLY A 39 -7.32 7.22 24.40
CA GLY A 39 -8.62 7.44 25.03
C GLY A 39 -8.56 8.08 26.42
N ASN A 40 -7.42 8.66 26.83
CA ASN A 40 -7.29 9.29 28.14
C ASN A 40 -7.87 10.72 28.11
N THR A 41 -8.82 10.99 29.03
CA THR A 41 -9.52 12.28 29.18
C THR A 41 -9.08 13.06 30.43
N LYS A 42 -8.25 12.45 31.30
CA LYS A 42 -7.73 13.08 32.52
C LYS A 42 -6.32 13.60 32.33
N ASP A 43 -5.45 12.75 31.78
CA ASP A 43 -4.08 13.10 31.44
C ASP A 43 -3.87 12.92 29.94
N TYR A 44 -3.92 14.02 29.21
CA TYR A 44 -3.76 14.02 27.75
C TYR A 44 -2.34 13.65 27.30
N LEU A 45 -1.34 13.65 28.20
CA LEU A 45 0.04 13.28 27.87
C LEU A 45 0.34 11.80 28.11
N ASP A 46 -0.52 11.09 28.84
CA ASP A 46 -0.39 9.65 29.02
C ASP A 46 -0.93 8.89 27.81
N LEU A 47 -0.01 8.37 27.01
CA LEU A 47 -0.27 7.64 25.78
C LEU A 47 -0.15 6.11 25.98
N THR A 48 -0.24 5.63 27.22
CA THR A 48 -0.16 4.20 27.53
C THR A 48 -1.34 3.46 26.89
N GLY A 49 -1.05 2.50 26.01
CA GLY A 49 -2.07 1.75 25.28
C GLY A 49 -2.45 2.32 23.91
N GLN A 50 -1.85 3.43 23.48
CA GLN A 50 -2.09 3.96 22.13
C GLN A 50 -1.69 2.98 21.04
N ASN A 51 -2.38 3.06 19.89
CA ASN A 51 -1.96 2.36 18.68
C ASN A 51 -0.59 2.88 18.22
N LYS A 52 0.38 1.97 18.10
CA LYS A 52 1.70 2.29 17.58
C LYS A 52 1.78 1.89 16.12
N GLN A 53 2.43 2.72 15.32
CA GLN A 53 2.76 2.35 13.96
C GLN A 53 3.61 1.07 13.98
N VAL A 54 3.29 0.13 13.09
CA VAL A 54 4.13 -1.05 12.85
C VAL A 54 5.55 -0.61 12.48
N ALA A 55 6.53 -1.44 12.84
CA ALA A 55 7.93 -1.19 12.49
C ALA A 55 8.09 -0.98 10.99
N TRP A 56 9.12 -0.22 10.61
CA TRP A 56 9.48 -0.03 9.21
C TRP A 56 9.65 -1.37 8.50
N LEU A 57 9.31 -1.37 7.21
CA LEU A 57 9.58 -2.50 6.34
C LEU A 57 11.07 -2.85 6.41
N PRO A 58 11.43 -4.16 6.44
CA PRO A 58 12.82 -4.56 6.43
C PRO A 58 13.52 -4.03 5.17
N ALA A 59 14.80 -3.68 5.30
CA ALA A 59 15.57 -3.19 4.17
C ALA A 59 15.76 -4.29 3.12
N GLY A 60 15.43 -3.99 1.86
CA GLY A 60 15.70 -4.84 0.70
C GLY A 60 14.64 -5.90 0.39
N PHE A 61 14.92 -6.71 -0.63
CA PHE A 61 14.03 -7.79 -1.06
C PHE A 61 14.19 -9.03 -0.19
N THR A 62 13.09 -9.76 0.00
CA THR A 62 13.17 -11.12 0.55
C THR A 62 13.91 -12.04 -0.41
N ALA A 63 14.47 -13.16 0.10
CA ALA A 63 15.10 -14.16 -0.76
C ALA A 63 14.16 -14.64 -1.89
N LYS A 64 12.86 -14.81 -1.59
CA LYS A 64 11.84 -15.15 -2.59
C LYS A 64 11.69 -14.06 -3.66
N GLY A 65 11.79 -12.79 -3.28
CA GLY A 65 11.77 -11.65 -4.19
C GLY A 65 12.98 -11.62 -5.14
N ILE A 66 14.18 -11.91 -4.62
CA ILE A 66 15.40 -12.00 -5.44
C ILE A 66 15.28 -13.15 -6.44
N VAL A 67 14.84 -14.32 -5.99
CA VAL A 67 14.63 -15.49 -6.87
C VAL A 67 13.63 -15.15 -7.99
N ALA A 68 12.49 -14.53 -7.65
CA ALA A 68 11.49 -14.12 -8.63
C ALA A 68 12.06 -13.16 -9.69
N LEU A 69 12.88 -12.19 -9.28
CA LEU A 69 13.53 -11.24 -10.19
C LEU A 69 14.47 -11.96 -11.16
N VAL A 70 15.32 -12.86 -10.66
CA VAL A 70 16.29 -13.60 -11.50
C VAL A 70 15.57 -14.43 -12.56
N PHE A 71 14.56 -15.21 -12.18
CA PHE A 71 13.82 -16.02 -13.15
C PHE A 71 13.06 -15.15 -14.16
N SER A 72 12.54 -13.99 -13.76
CA SER A 72 11.90 -13.05 -14.68
C SER A 72 12.87 -12.55 -15.74
N CYS A 73 14.10 -12.19 -15.34
CA CYS A 73 15.15 -11.80 -16.28
C CYS A 73 15.51 -12.93 -17.24
N VAL A 74 15.68 -14.16 -16.74
CA VAL A 74 15.97 -15.33 -17.58
C VAL A 74 14.85 -15.58 -18.59
N SER A 75 13.58 -15.54 -18.16
CA SER A 75 12.43 -15.71 -19.05
C SER A 75 12.37 -14.62 -20.12
N ALA A 76 12.72 -13.38 -19.80
CA ALA A 76 12.76 -12.29 -20.78
C ALA A 76 13.80 -12.56 -21.88
N PHE A 77 15.01 -12.97 -21.51
CA PHE A 77 16.05 -13.30 -22.49
C PHE A 77 15.68 -14.50 -23.35
N LEU A 78 15.13 -15.56 -22.75
CA LEU A 78 14.65 -16.72 -23.50
C LEU A 78 13.53 -16.33 -24.47
N GLY A 79 12.53 -15.56 -24.01
CA GLY A 79 11.42 -15.09 -24.85
C GLY A 79 11.90 -14.27 -26.04
N MET A 80 12.84 -13.34 -25.82
CA MET A 80 13.45 -12.58 -26.90
C MET A 80 14.18 -13.47 -27.91
N ALA A 81 14.98 -14.44 -27.43
CA ALA A 81 15.69 -15.38 -28.31
C ALA A 81 14.73 -16.21 -29.18
N PHE A 82 13.64 -16.72 -28.59
CA PHE A 82 12.62 -17.47 -29.34
C PHE A 82 11.97 -16.63 -30.44
N ILE A 83 11.59 -15.38 -30.14
CA ILE A 83 11.00 -14.46 -31.13
C ILE A 83 12.00 -14.18 -32.26
N SER A 84 13.27 -13.93 -31.92
CA SER A 84 14.32 -13.69 -32.93
C SER A 84 14.53 -14.88 -33.86
N VAL A 85 14.60 -16.11 -33.32
CA VAL A 85 14.77 -17.34 -34.13
C VAL A 85 13.54 -17.58 -35.01
N TYR A 86 12.34 -17.45 -34.45
CA TYR A 86 11.11 -17.61 -35.22
C TYR A 86 11.06 -16.58 -36.37
N GLY A 87 11.36 -15.31 -36.09
CA GLY A 87 11.42 -14.26 -37.11
C GLY A 87 12.45 -14.54 -38.21
N ALA A 88 13.60 -15.12 -37.87
CA ALA A 88 14.64 -15.46 -38.83
C ALA A 88 14.33 -16.72 -39.67
N SER A 89 13.51 -17.64 -39.16
CA SER A 89 13.29 -18.97 -39.78
C SER A 89 12.51 -18.97 -41.10
N GLY A 90 11.95 -17.82 -41.51
CA GLY A 90 11.31 -17.62 -42.82
C GLY A 90 10.01 -18.40 -43.03
N ILE A 91 9.01 -17.79 -43.68
CA ILE A 91 7.81 -18.50 -44.11
C ILE A 91 8.12 -19.21 -45.44
N PRO A 92 7.89 -20.53 -45.58
CA PRO A 92 8.16 -21.25 -46.83
C PRO A 92 7.39 -20.61 -47.99
N ALA A 93 8.12 -20.17 -49.02
CA ALA A 93 7.52 -19.52 -50.18
C ALA A 93 6.64 -20.51 -50.96
N LYS A 94 5.37 -20.13 -51.18
CA LYS A 94 4.41 -20.94 -51.94
C LYS A 94 4.87 -21.01 -53.40
N ILE A 95 5.28 -22.19 -53.87
CA ILE A 95 5.67 -22.42 -55.27
C ILE A 95 4.44 -22.20 -56.16
N ARG A 96 4.42 -21.10 -56.92
CA ARG A 96 3.40 -20.83 -57.93
C ARG A 96 3.70 -21.70 -59.16
N ARG A 97 3.02 -22.84 -59.29
CA ARG A 97 3.02 -23.62 -60.53
C ARG A 97 2.29 -22.82 -61.61
N ARG A 98 2.93 -22.68 -62.78
CA ARG A 98 2.35 -22.09 -63.99
C ARG A 98 1.32 -23.01 -64.61
#